data_AF-A0A956MDS8-F1
#
_entry.id   AF-A0A956MDS8-F1
#
_cell.length_a   1.000
_cell.length_b   1.000
_cell.length_c   1.000
_cell.angle_alpha   90.00
_cell.angle_beta   90.00
_cell.angle_gamma   90.00
#
_symmetry.space_group_name_H-M   'P 1'
#
loop_
_entity.id
_entity.type
_entity.pdbx_description
1 polymer ?
#
loop_
_entity_poly.entity_id
_entity_poly.type
_entity_poly.pdbx_seq_one_letter_code
_entity_poly.pdbx_strand_id
1 'polypeptide(L)'
;MISHHARISAWLIFLLFIVCISGGSCAGSAPRYTEPGYGTLQHQENEGRIIPHFHGAQITVDVYPQKGEGYIDLAVRISYTPKRWKKLRDWNKGRILQTGQKINVPFEFLNTRYRTMAIKQLFPKDEITSKGWLHVVSYKGETMWFIADAFTGEGEQYAAIQKANNKKDGESISLDEKILIPFDILSSEFSEVLPEHPELTFVRDSDGHIYAEYELKGGEALYSAVVIRFTGRIEPDDVNSMVEKLIRINNISDPRSIRTGTKIKIPFNDLSDDFANSGQPDRTVTVTRDKTSSGIYVILDAGHGGSDPGTIVGNLTEDEYAYDIVIRTKHELERKGAKVFLTVSDSNDGMTPRNNSHLINGRQESLNTNPRWVINDSRISVNMRVYLVNSI
;
A
#
# COMPACT_ATOMS: atom_id res chain seq x y z
N MET A 1 39.87 38.75 42.07
CA MET A 1 39.19 39.92 41.49
C MET A 1 37.80 39.50 41.05
N ILE A 2 36.77 40.35 41.25
CA ILE A 2 35.58 40.52 40.39
C ILE A 2 34.94 39.19 39.91
N SER A 3 34.14 38.50 40.75
CA SER A 3 32.67 38.66 40.99
C SER A 3 31.80 37.83 40.01
N HIS A 4 30.99 36.85 40.44
CA HIS A 4 29.67 36.96 41.12
C HIS A 4 28.57 37.57 40.22
N HIS A 5 27.31 37.12 40.15
CA HIS A 5 26.53 36.07 40.88
C HIS A 5 25.78 35.17 39.83
N ALA A 6 25.06 34.06 40.10
CA ALA A 6 24.03 33.72 41.10
C ALA A 6 22.77 34.63 41.03
N ARG A 7 21.52 34.22 41.35
CA ARG A 7 20.90 32.93 41.71
C ARG A 7 19.36 33.12 41.80
N ILE A 8 18.51 32.15 41.39
CA ILE A 8 17.07 32.03 41.78
C ILE A 8 16.22 33.22 41.19
N SER A 9 14.88 33.32 41.09
CA SER A 9 13.68 32.58 41.52
C SER A 9 12.58 32.61 40.43
N ALA A 10 11.53 31.79 40.56
CA ALA A 10 10.23 32.09 39.94
C ALA A 10 9.48 33.21 40.70
N TRP A 11 8.40 33.79 40.13
CA TRP A 11 7.11 33.97 40.82
C TRP A 11 5.98 34.44 39.87
N LEU A 12 4.75 34.05 40.22
CA LEU A 12 3.46 34.43 39.63
C LEU A 12 3.11 35.93 39.83
N ILE A 13 2.30 36.56 38.96
CA ILE A 13 0.97 37.21 39.28
C ILE A 13 0.39 38.13 38.17
N PHE A 14 -0.94 38.15 38.13
CA PHE A 14 -1.90 39.00 37.40
C PHE A 14 -1.86 40.50 37.75
N LEU A 15 -2.19 41.39 36.79
CA LEU A 15 -3.16 42.53 36.85
C LEU A 15 -2.87 43.48 35.66
N LEU A 16 -3.77 43.99 34.80
CA LEU A 16 -5.16 44.50 34.82
C LEU A 16 -5.38 45.93 35.36
N PHE A 17 -6.15 46.68 34.55
CA PHE A 17 -6.94 47.91 34.83
C PHE A 17 -6.33 49.33 34.83
N ILE A 18 -6.98 50.22 34.05
CA ILE A 18 -7.38 51.65 34.26
C ILE A 18 -7.09 52.59 33.07
N VAL A 19 -7.89 53.61 32.70
CA VAL A 19 -9.37 53.74 32.50
C VAL A 19 -9.72 55.16 31.99
N CYS A 20 -10.51 55.26 30.90
CA CYS A 20 -11.30 56.42 30.44
C CYS A 20 -10.52 57.78 30.27
N ILE A 21 -11.09 58.96 29.93
CA ILE A 21 -12.44 59.58 29.82
C ILE A 21 -12.36 60.56 28.61
N SER A 22 -13.30 60.88 27.71
CA SER A 22 -14.76 60.69 27.42
C SER A 22 -14.96 60.84 25.88
N GLY A 23 -16.13 60.80 25.22
CA GLY A 23 -17.54 60.51 25.58
C GLY A 23 -18.51 61.02 24.48
N GLY A 24 -19.77 60.57 24.49
CA GLY A 24 -20.80 60.98 23.52
C GLY A 24 -21.95 59.97 23.39
N SER A 25 -23.11 60.29 23.97
CA SER A 25 -24.25 59.37 24.05
C SER A 25 -25.30 59.61 22.96
N CYS A 26 -25.89 58.56 22.40
CA CYS A 26 -27.30 58.55 22.06
C CYS A 26 -27.87 57.11 21.98
N ALA A 27 -29.17 56.96 22.27
CA ALA A 27 -29.80 55.69 22.65
C ALA A 27 -29.81 54.59 21.57
N GLY A 28 -29.58 53.34 21.99
CA GLY A 28 -29.90 52.12 21.27
C GLY A 28 -30.08 50.97 22.26
N SER A 29 -31.29 50.38 22.34
CA SER A 29 -31.59 49.29 23.27
C SER A 29 -30.91 47.99 22.86
N ALA A 30 -30.29 47.29 23.81
CA ALA A 30 -29.56 46.06 23.55
C ALA A 30 -30.48 44.97 22.95
N PRO A 31 -30.24 44.50 21.71
CA PRO A 31 -30.90 43.32 21.19
C PRO A 31 -30.42 42.08 21.95
N ARG A 32 -31.33 41.15 22.21
CA ARG A 32 -30.92 39.79 22.60
C ARG A 32 -30.18 39.14 21.43
N TYR A 33 -29.23 38.25 21.71
CA TYR A 33 -28.73 37.33 20.70
C TYR A 33 -29.90 36.48 20.18
N THR A 34 -30.33 36.74 18.95
CA THR A 34 -31.15 35.84 18.13
C THR A 34 -30.29 35.32 17.01
N GLU A 35 -30.27 34.00 16.80
CA GLU A 35 -29.40 33.35 15.83
C GLU A 35 -29.63 33.88 14.40
N PRO A 36 -28.56 34.20 13.64
CA PRO A 36 -28.64 34.32 12.19
C PRO A 36 -29.07 32.98 11.60
N GLY A 37 -30.24 32.95 10.96
CA GLY A 37 -30.97 31.71 10.71
C GLY A 37 -30.26 30.68 9.82
N TYR A 38 -30.35 29.41 10.22
CA TYR A 38 -30.06 28.25 9.38
C TYR A 38 -30.94 28.28 8.12
N GLY A 39 -30.39 28.70 6.97
CA GLY A 39 -31.17 28.77 5.72
C GLY A 39 -30.37 28.73 4.42
N THR A 40 -29.19 29.36 4.35
CA THR A 40 -28.49 29.61 3.07
C THR A 40 -27.30 28.70 2.78
N LEU A 41 -26.63 28.10 3.78
CA LEU A 41 -25.40 27.33 3.55
C LEU A 41 -25.64 25.86 3.10
N GLN A 42 -26.69 25.20 3.60
CA GLN A 42 -26.97 23.79 3.26
C GLN A 42 -27.37 23.55 1.79
N HIS A 43 -27.72 24.58 1.02
CA HIS A 43 -28.26 24.38 -0.33
C HIS A 43 -27.19 24.05 -1.38
N GLN A 44 -25.93 24.45 -1.18
CA GLN A 44 -24.83 24.14 -2.11
C GLN A 44 -24.16 22.78 -1.81
N GLU A 45 -24.13 22.33 -0.55
CA GLU A 45 -23.47 21.07 -0.15
C GLU A 45 -24.14 19.79 -0.69
N ASN A 46 -25.36 19.89 -1.23
CA ASN A 46 -26.13 18.73 -1.67
C ASN A 46 -26.12 18.52 -3.20
N GLU A 47 -25.53 19.42 -4.00
CA GLU A 47 -25.47 19.25 -5.45
C GLU A 47 -24.49 18.13 -5.85
N GLY A 48 -25.03 17.02 -6.34
CA GLY A 48 -24.25 15.82 -6.70
C GLY A 48 -24.05 14.84 -5.54
N ARG A 49 -24.56 15.14 -4.34
CA ARG A 49 -24.61 14.20 -3.22
C ARG A 49 -25.49 12.99 -3.58
N ILE A 50 -25.06 11.81 -3.13
CA ILE A 50 -25.85 10.57 -3.17
C ILE A 50 -25.81 9.89 -1.81
N ILE A 51 -26.82 9.07 -1.51
CA ILE A 51 -26.84 8.20 -0.32
C ILE A 51 -27.26 6.80 -0.79
N PRO A 52 -26.35 5.80 -0.77
CA PRO A 52 -26.68 4.44 -1.16
C PRO A 52 -27.36 3.67 -0.02
N HIS A 53 -28.21 2.72 -0.39
CA HIS A 53 -29.06 1.96 0.51
C HIS A 53 -29.22 0.51 0.04
N PHE A 54 -29.02 -0.45 0.96
CA PHE A 54 -29.38 -1.85 0.73
C PHE A 54 -30.90 -2.04 0.85
N HIS A 55 -31.49 -2.77 -0.09
CA HIS A 55 -32.89 -3.16 -0.09
C HIS A 55 -33.01 -4.67 -0.32
N GLY A 56 -32.73 -5.45 0.73
CA GLY A 56 -32.54 -6.90 0.60
C GLY A 56 -31.25 -7.21 -0.16
N ALA A 57 -31.36 -7.97 -1.24
CA ALA A 57 -30.24 -8.32 -2.13
C ALA A 57 -30.12 -7.35 -3.33
N GLN A 58 -30.42 -6.07 -3.14
CA GLN A 58 -30.28 -5.02 -4.17
C GLN A 58 -29.72 -3.73 -3.58
N ILE A 59 -28.93 -3.01 -4.36
CA ILE A 59 -28.53 -1.63 -4.06
C ILE A 59 -29.53 -0.68 -4.73
N THR A 60 -30.00 0.31 -3.98
CA THR A 60 -30.62 1.52 -4.54
C THR A 60 -29.86 2.74 -4.05
N VAL A 61 -29.94 3.84 -4.77
CA VAL A 61 -29.21 5.07 -4.46
C VAL A 61 -30.14 6.25 -4.50
N ASP A 62 -30.22 6.97 -3.39
CA ASP A 62 -30.95 8.22 -3.30
C ASP A 62 -30.07 9.36 -3.82
N VAL A 63 -30.49 9.97 -4.92
CA VAL A 63 -29.79 11.07 -5.60
C VAL A 63 -30.55 12.38 -5.35
N TYR A 64 -29.83 13.48 -5.16
CA TYR A 64 -30.42 14.81 -5.05
C TYR A 64 -30.52 15.47 -6.45
N PRO A 65 -31.71 15.95 -6.87
CA PRO A 65 -31.85 16.74 -8.09
C PRO A 65 -31.25 18.14 -7.95
N GLN A 66 -30.60 18.61 -9.02
CA GLN A 66 -30.01 19.95 -9.11
C GLN A 66 -31.07 21.03 -9.37
N LYS A 67 -30.67 22.31 -9.32
CA LYS A 67 -31.60 23.43 -9.55
C LYS A 67 -32.13 23.46 -10.99
N GLY A 68 -33.43 23.20 -11.16
CA GLY A 68 -34.11 23.19 -12.46
C GLY A 68 -33.98 21.90 -13.27
N GLU A 69 -33.41 20.83 -12.67
CA GLU A 69 -33.17 19.56 -13.34
C GLU A 69 -34.47 18.79 -13.63
N GLY A 70 -34.69 18.37 -14.88
CA GLY A 70 -35.77 17.48 -15.28
C GLY A 70 -35.34 16.00 -15.30
N TYR A 71 -36.30 15.08 -15.48
CA TYR A 71 -36.00 13.64 -15.57
C TYR A 71 -35.07 13.27 -16.73
N ILE A 72 -35.07 14.05 -17.81
CA ILE A 72 -34.18 13.84 -18.95
C ILE A 72 -32.75 14.19 -18.54
N ASP A 73 -32.55 15.35 -17.93
CA ASP A 73 -31.26 15.87 -17.48
C ASP A 73 -30.67 14.97 -16.38
N LEU A 74 -31.50 14.58 -15.41
CA LEU A 74 -31.15 13.61 -14.37
C LEU A 74 -30.72 12.26 -14.99
N ALA A 75 -31.46 11.74 -15.97
CA ALA A 75 -31.09 10.50 -16.66
C ALA A 75 -29.78 10.64 -17.45
N VAL A 76 -29.50 11.78 -18.08
CA VAL A 76 -28.19 12.06 -18.70
C VAL A 76 -27.10 12.06 -17.64
N ARG A 77 -27.26 12.84 -16.56
CA ARG A 77 -26.26 12.99 -15.50
C ARG A 77 -25.91 11.65 -14.85
N ILE A 78 -26.91 10.85 -14.48
CA ILE A 78 -26.67 9.63 -13.69
C ILE A 78 -26.47 8.37 -14.51
N SER A 79 -26.82 8.34 -15.81
CA SER A 79 -26.77 7.11 -16.62
C SER A 79 -26.13 7.28 -18.01
N TYR A 80 -25.74 8.52 -18.38
CA TYR A 80 -25.37 8.93 -19.74
C TYR A 80 -26.41 8.61 -20.84
N THR A 81 -27.58 8.08 -20.47
CA THR A 81 -28.57 7.51 -21.38
C THR A 81 -29.89 8.26 -21.24
N PRO A 82 -30.11 9.38 -21.96
CA PRO A 82 -31.33 10.18 -21.82
C PRO A 82 -32.62 9.36 -21.97
N LYS A 83 -32.62 8.32 -22.82
CA LYS A 83 -33.76 7.41 -23.03
C LYS A 83 -34.24 6.68 -21.75
N ARG A 84 -33.41 6.55 -20.69
CA ARG A 84 -33.80 5.94 -19.41
C ARG A 84 -34.78 6.80 -18.58
N TRP A 85 -35.00 8.07 -18.94
CA TRP A 85 -35.82 9.02 -18.17
C TRP A 85 -37.23 8.52 -17.83
N LYS A 86 -37.89 7.81 -18.76
CA LYS A 86 -39.25 7.27 -18.55
C LYS A 86 -39.25 6.23 -17.42
N LYS A 87 -38.44 5.18 -17.56
CA LYS A 87 -38.28 4.14 -16.52
C LYS A 87 -37.95 4.74 -15.15
N LEU A 88 -37.08 5.75 -15.09
CA LEU A 88 -36.69 6.43 -13.85
C LEU A 88 -37.85 7.20 -13.21
N ARG A 89 -38.71 7.85 -14.02
CA ARG A 89 -39.93 8.50 -13.57
C ARG A 89 -40.98 7.50 -13.10
N ASP A 90 -41.12 6.39 -13.81
CA ASP A 90 -42.13 5.36 -13.53
C ASP A 90 -41.77 4.60 -12.23
N TRP A 91 -40.48 4.27 -12.00
CA TRP A 91 -39.95 3.77 -10.72
C TRP A 91 -40.34 4.69 -9.54
N ASN A 92 -40.19 6.00 -9.73
CA ASN A 92 -40.53 7.02 -8.75
C ASN A 92 -42.01 7.45 -8.79
N LYS A 93 -42.90 6.61 -9.36
CA LYS A 93 -44.36 6.79 -9.37
C LYS A 93 -44.82 8.14 -9.92
N GLY A 94 -44.06 8.69 -10.87
CA GLY A 94 -44.37 9.96 -11.53
C GLY A 94 -44.07 11.24 -10.73
N ARG A 95 -43.48 11.15 -9.52
CA ARG A 95 -43.15 12.31 -8.65
C ARG A 95 -42.37 13.37 -9.41
N ILE A 96 -42.67 14.65 -9.18
CA ILE A 96 -41.93 15.78 -9.77
C ILE A 96 -40.57 15.92 -9.07
N LEU A 97 -39.49 16.19 -9.82
CA LEU A 97 -38.17 16.49 -9.26
C LEU A 97 -38.20 17.86 -8.57
N GLN A 98 -37.66 17.95 -7.35
CA GLN A 98 -37.57 19.19 -6.58
C GLN A 98 -36.20 19.26 -5.91
N THR A 99 -35.52 20.40 -6.06
CA THR A 99 -34.18 20.61 -5.51
C THR A 99 -34.19 20.45 -3.98
N GLY A 100 -33.24 19.67 -3.45
CA GLY A 100 -33.19 19.29 -2.05
C GLY A 100 -34.06 18.08 -1.65
N GLN A 101 -35.00 17.62 -2.49
CA GLN A 101 -35.72 16.35 -2.26
C GLN A 101 -35.02 15.19 -2.96
N LYS A 102 -34.51 14.24 -2.19
CA LYS A 102 -33.92 13.01 -2.72
C LYS A 102 -34.92 12.17 -3.53
N ILE A 103 -34.44 11.56 -4.60
CA ILE A 103 -35.17 10.62 -5.46
C ILE A 103 -34.39 9.30 -5.56
N ASN A 104 -35.10 8.18 -5.52
CA ASN A 104 -34.47 6.85 -5.48
C ASN A 104 -34.17 6.33 -6.89
N VAL A 105 -33.02 5.68 -7.05
CA VAL A 105 -32.51 5.19 -8.33
C VAL A 105 -32.03 3.74 -8.18
N PRO A 106 -32.41 2.81 -9.08
CA PRO A 106 -31.79 1.48 -9.15
C PRO A 106 -30.29 1.57 -9.44
N PHE A 107 -29.47 0.73 -8.80
CA PHE A 107 -28.02 0.75 -9.03
C PHE A 107 -27.63 0.41 -10.49
N GLU A 108 -28.35 -0.51 -11.14
CA GLU A 108 -28.25 -0.80 -12.59
C GLU A 108 -28.52 0.41 -13.51
N PHE A 109 -29.20 1.45 -13.02
CA PHE A 109 -29.45 2.66 -13.79
C PHE A 109 -28.25 3.61 -13.78
N LEU A 110 -27.33 3.46 -12.83
CA LEU A 110 -26.20 4.36 -12.64
C LEU A 110 -25.06 4.09 -13.62
N ASN A 111 -24.44 5.16 -14.08
CA ASN A 111 -23.16 5.14 -14.77
C ASN A 111 -22.01 4.95 -13.78
N THR A 112 -20.83 4.78 -14.36
CA THR A 112 -19.56 4.51 -13.72
C THR A 112 -19.30 5.35 -12.48
N ARG A 113 -19.31 6.67 -12.63
CA ARG A 113 -19.05 7.63 -11.54
C ARG A 113 -20.00 7.42 -10.35
N TYR A 114 -21.28 7.21 -10.60
CA TYR A 114 -22.27 7.05 -9.54
C TYR A 114 -22.27 5.63 -8.92
N ARG A 115 -21.95 4.57 -9.69
CA ARG A 115 -21.71 3.22 -9.14
C ARG A 115 -20.53 3.24 -8.17
N THR A 116 -19.38 3.76 -8.58
CA THR A 116 -18.16 3.80 -7.77
C THR A 116 -18.32 4.68 -6.52
N MET A 117 -19.01 5.82 -6.62
CA MET A 117 -19.35 6.67 -5.46
C MET A 117 -20.31 5.98 -4.45
N ALA A 118 -21.16 5.06 -4.91
CA ALA A 118 -22.09 4.32 -4.05
C ALA A 118 -21.40 3.15 -3.34
N ILE A 119 -20.63 2.34 -4.08
CA ILE A 119 -19.86 1.21 -3.52
C ILE A 119 -18.87 1.68 -2.46
N LYS A 120 -18.09 2.75 -2.72
CA LYS A 120 -17.15 3.31 -1.72
C LYS A 120 -17.81 3.83 -0.43
N GLN A 121 -19.13 4.10 -0.45
CA GLN A 121 -19.89 4.50 0.74
C GLN A 121 -20.54 3.32 1.46
N LEU A 122 -20.94 2.28 0.73
CA LEU A 122 -21.51 1.06 1.30
C LEU A 122 -20.44 0.16 1.93
N PHE A 123 -19.28 0.08 1.29
CA PHE A 123 -18.20 -0.86 1.62
C PHE A 123 -16.88 -0.12 1.95
N PRO A 124 -16.83 0.69 3.01
CA PRO A 124 -15.64 1.46 3.39
C PRO A 124 -14.50 0.61 3.99
N LYS A 125 -14.69 -0.71 4.08
CA LYS A 125 -13.66 -1.70 4.50
C LYS A 125 -12.93 -2.33 3.31
N ASP A 126 -13.37 -2.08 2.07
CA ASP A 126 -12.86 -2.77 0.89
C ASP A 126 -11.48 -2.26 0.49
N GLU A 127 -10.62 -3.19 0.08
CA GLU A 127 -9.20 -2.97 -0.19
C GLU A 127 -8.88 -3.30 -1.66
N ILE A 128 -7.82 -2.72 -2.23
CA ILE A 128 -7.36 -3.03 -3.59
C ILE A 128 -6.03 -3.78 -3.46
N THR A 129 -6.06 -5.07 -3.78
CA THR A 129 -4.90 -5.98 -3.69
C THR A 129 -4.33 -6.27 -5.06
N SER A 130 -3.12 -6.80 -5.13
CA SER A 130 -2.44 -7.19 -6.38
C SER A 130 -3.30 -8.08 -7.29
N LYS A 131 -4.16 -8.91 -6.70
CA LYS A 131 -4.98 -9.91 -7.40
C LYS A 131 -6.36 -9.39 -7.81
N GLY A 132 -6.81 -8.27 -7.25
CA GLY A 132 -8.16 -7.73 -7.45
C GLY A 132 -8.69 -6.95 -6.26
N TRP A 133 -9.99 -6.66 -6.30
CA TRP A 133 -10.72 -5.96 -5.26
C TRP A 133 -11.05 -6.93 -4.11
N LEU A 134 -10.57 -6.66 -2.91
CA LEU A 134 -10.80 -7.47 -1.73
C LEU A 134 -11.96 -6.86 -0.94
N HIS A 135 -13.16 -7.37 -1.24
CA HIS A 135 -14.40 -6.95 -0.61
C HIS A 135 -14.57 -7.57 0.78
N VAL A 136 -15.10 -6.81 1.74
CA VAL A 136 -15.38 -7.29 3.10
C VAL A 136 -16.88 -7.32 3.36
N VAL A 137 -17.44 -8.52 3.50
CA VAL A 137 -18.89 -8.75 3.63
C VAL A 137 -19.44 -7.98 4.85
N SER A 138 -20.33 -7.04 4.57
CA SER A 138 -20.73 -5.95 5.47
C SER A 138 -22.11 -6.16 6.09
N TYR A 139 -23.02 -6.87 5.42
CA TYR A 139 -24.36 -7.16 5.92
C TYR A 139 -24.87 -8.56 5.55
N LYS A 140 -25.87 -9.06 6.29
CA LYS A 140 -26.36 -10.45 6.19
C LYS A 140 -27.17 -10.77 4.92
N GLY A 141 -27.41 -9.80 4.04
CA GLY A 141 -28.18 -9.99 2.81
C GLY A 141 -27.32 -10.15 1.56
N GLU A 142 -25.99 -10.14 1.72
CA GLU A 142 -25.05 -10.31 0.62
C GLU A 142 -25.00 -11.77 0.15
N THR A 143 -24.75 -11.95 -1.14
CA THR A 143 -24.62 -13.25 -1.80
C THR A 143 -23.54 -13.15 -2.86
N MET A 144 -22.98 -14.28 -3.32
CA MET A 144 -21.95 -14.24 -4.37
C MET A 144 -22.46 -13.61 -5.68
N TRP A 145 -23.75 -13.83 -6.00
CA TRP A 145 -24.42 -13.18 -7.14
C TRP A 145 -24.51 -11.66 -6.96
N PHE A 146 -24.87 -11.19 -5.76
CA PHE A 146 -24.93 -9.77 -5.43
C PHE A 146 -23.56 -9.09 -5.53
N ILE A 147 -22.51 -9.75 -5.04
CA ILE A 147 -21.11 -9.28 -5.16
C ILE A 147 -20.72 -9.19 -6.64
N ALA A 148 -20.99 -10.22 -7.44
CA ALA A 148 -20.75 -10.18 -8.89
C ALA A 148 -21.50 -9.02 -9.58
N ASP A 149 -22.83 -8.91 -9.41
CA ASP A 149 -23.63 -7.84 -10.02
C ASP A 149 -23.16 -6.42 -9.61
N ALA A 150 -22.73 -6.25 -8.36
CA ALA A 150 -22.20 -5.00 -7.83
C ALA A 150 -20.84 -4.61 -8.45
N PHE A 151 -19.87 -5.54 -8.46
CA PHE A 151 -18.47 -5.27 -8.79
C PHE A 151 -18.06 -5.59 -10.24
N THR A 152 -18.81 -6.42 -10.94
CA THR A 152 -18.57 -6.78 -12.35
C THR A 152 -19.68 -6.29 -13.28
N GLY A 153 -20.89 -6.10 -12.75
CA GLY A 153 -22.08 -5.77 -13.56
C GLY A 153 -22.75 -6.98 -14.20
N GLU A 154 -22.21 -8.19 -13.98
CA GLU A 154 -22.71 -9.45 -14.51
C GLU A 154 -22.79 -10.49 -13.39
N GLY A 155 -23.96 -10.63 -12.76
CA GLY A 155 -24.19 -11.55 -11.64
C GLY A 155 -23.77 -13.01 -11.90
N GLU A 156 -23.78 -13.46 -13.15
CA GLU A 156 -23.34 -14.81 -13.58
C GLU A 156 -21.85 -15.08 -13.30
N GLN A 157 -21.03 -14.04 -13.17
CA GLN A 157 -19.59 -14.18 -12.87
C GLN A 157 -19.29 -14.62 -11.43
N TYR A 158 -20.32 -14.84 -10.59
CA TYR A 158 -20.17 -15.38 -9.23
C TYR A 158 -19.34 -16.67 -9.16
N ALA A 159 -19.38 -17.51 -10.20
CA ALA A 159 -18.63 -18.75 -10.29
C ALA A 159 -17.10 -18.51 -10.44
N ALA A 160 -16.70 -17.43 -11.10
CA ALA A 160 -15.29 -17.02 -11.17
C ALA A 160 -14.79 -16.50 -9.81
N ILE A 161 -15.64 -15.75 -9.08
CA ILE A 161 -15.35 -15.29 -7.71
C ILE A 161 -15.24 -16.48 -6.75
N GLN A 162 -16.17 -17.45 -6.79
CA GLN A 162 -16.08 -18.70 -6.00
C GLN A 162 -14.74 -19.41 -6.23
N LYS A 163 -14.37 -19.61 -7.51
CA LYS A 163 -13.11 -20.25 -7.91
C LYS A 163 -11.88 -19.49 -7.37
N ALA A 164 -11.87 -18.16 -7.47
CA ALA A 164 -10.77 -17.33 -6.97
C ALA A 164 -10.61 -17.40 -5.44
N ASN A 165 -11.71 -17.62 -4.70
CA ASN A 165 -11.72 -17.73 -3.24
C ASN A 165 -11.70 -19.18 -2.73
N ASN A 166 -11.54 -20.18 -3.62
CA ASN A 166 -11.60 -21.62 -3.31
C ASN A 166 -12.93 -22.10 -2.67
N LYS A 167 -14.02 -21.32 -2.79
CA LYS A 167 -15.34 -21.66 -2.26
C LYS A 167 -16.08 -22.61 -3.19
N LYS A 168 -16.90 -23.49 -2.62
CA LYS A 168 -17.74 -24.45 -3.37
C LYS A 168 -19.02 -23.80 -3.89
N ASP A 169 -19.65 -24.46 -4.85
CA ASP A 169 -21.00 -24.08 -5.25
C ASP A 169 -22.00 -24.29 -4.08
N GLY A 170 -22.98 -23.40 -3.97
CA GLY A 170 -23.91 -23.30 -2.84
C GLY A 170 -23.29 -22.88 -1.50
N GLU A 171 -21.98 -22.63 -1.42
CA GLU A 171 -21.32 -22.25 -0.16
C GLU A 171 -21.67 -20.82 0.26
N SER A 172 -22.19 -20.66 1.48
CA SER A 172 -22.55 -19.36 2.04
C SER A 172 -21.34 -18.47 2.32
N ILE A 173 -21.54 -17.16 2.26
CA ILE A 173 -20.62 -16.15 2.79
C ILE A 173 -21.07 -15.67 4.17
N SER A 174 -20.12 -15.25 5.00
CA SER A 174 -20.28 -14.82 6.40
C SER A 174 -20.03 -13.32 6.55
N LEU A 175 -20.55 -12.71 7.62
CA LEU A 175 -20.16 -11.34 7.99
C LEU A 175 -18.65 -11.26 8.25
N ASP A 176 -18.03 -10.15 7.84
CA ASP A 176 -16.58 -9.89 7.91
C ASP A 176 -15.70 -10.90 7.14
N GLU A 177 -16.29 -11.77 6.31
CA GLU A 177 -15.55 -12.61 5.36
C GLU A 177 -14.94 -11.73 4.25
N LYS A 178 -13.66 -11.96 3.92
CA LYS A 178 -12.98 -11.27 2.82
C LYS A 178 -13.15 -12.07 1.52
N ILE A 179 -13.73 -11.46 0.49
CA ILE A 179 -14.00 -12.04 -0.83
C ILE A 179 -13.22 -11.26 -1.89
N LEU A 180 -12.29 -11.93 -2.56
CA LEU A 180 -11.53 -11.37 -3.69
C LEU A 180 -12.36 -11.42 -4.98
N ILE A 181 -12.61 -10.27 -5.62
CA ILE A 181 -13.09 -10.17 -6.99
C ILE A 181 -11.88 -9.89 -7.92
N PRO A 182 -11.47 -10.85 -8.78
CA PRO A 182 -10.29 -10.70 -9.64
C PRO A 182 -10.36 -9.55 -10.67
N PHE A 183 -9.19 -8.98 -11.00
CA PHE A 183 -9.10 -7.85 -11.96
C PHE A 183 -9.57 -8.15 -13.38
N ASP A 184 -9.45 -9.40 -13.84
CA ASP A 184 -9.88 -9.82 -15.18
C ASP A 184 -11.41 -9.87 -15.35
N ILE A 185 -12.16 -9.83 -14.24
CA ILE A 185 -13.62 -9.81 -14.23
C ILE A 185 -14.22 -8.53 -13.61
N LEU A 186 -13.42 -7.72 -12.91
CA LEU A 186 -13.89 -6.42 -12.39
C LEU A 186 -14.33 -5.49 -13.51
N SER A 187 -15.47 -4.82 -13.31
CA SER A 187 -15.95 -3.85 -14.30
C SER A 187 -15.00 -2.64 -14.37
N SER A 188 -15.03 -1.94 -15.51
CA SER A 188 -14.22 -0.72 -15.75
C SER A 188 -14.28 0.28 -14.59
N GLU A 189 -15.45 0.40 -13.99
CA GLU A 189 -15.84 1.25 -12.86
C GLU A 189 -14.96 1.15 -11.62
N PHE A 190 -14.50 -0.06 -11.31
CA PHE A 190 -13.70 -0.35 -10.12
C PHE A 190 -12.23 -0.44 -10.47
N SER A 191 -11.92 -0.89 -11.68
CA SER A 191 -10.55 -0.97 -12.18
C SER A 191 -10.02 0.39 -12.70
N GLU A 192 -10.86 1.42 -12.86
CA GLU A 192 -10.48 2.84 -12.96
C GLU A 192 -10.04 3.44 -11.60
N VAL A 193 -10.42 2.83 -10.48
CA VAL A 193 -9.97 3.25 -9.15
C VAL A 193 -8.57 2.73 -8.90
N LEU A 194 -7.58 3.38 -9.51
CA LEU A 194 -6.19 3.08 -9.26
C LEU A 194 -5.77 3.56 -7.86
N PRO A 195 -4.83 2.88 -7.18
CA PRO A 195 -4.34 3.31 -5.86
C PRO A 195 -3.58 4.64 -5.96
N GLU A 196 -3.63 5.44 -4.90
CA GLU A 196 -2.67 6.53 -4.71
C GLU A 196 -1.42 5.98 -4.03
N HIS A 197 -0.21 6.23 -4.56
CA HIS A 197 1.04 5.76 -3.96
C HIS A 197 2.17 6.81 -4.11
N PRO A 198 2.99 7.09 -3.07
CA PRO A 198 3.95 8.20 -3.09
C PRO A 198 5.14 8.02 -4.05
N GLU A 199 5.43 6.79 -4.51
CA GLU A 199 6.55 6.50 -5.43
C GLU A 199 6.13 5.74 -6.71
N LEU A 200 4.82 5.47 -6.91
CA LEU A 200 4.32 4.69 -8.06
C LEU A 200 3.18 5.45 -8.73
N THR A 201 3.26 5.62 -10.05
CA THR A 201 2.16 6.17 -10.86
C THR A 201 1.44 5.02 -11.56
N PHE A 202 0.18 4.76 -11.24
CA PHE A 202 -0.56 3.70 -11.90
C PHE A 202 -1.12 4.18 -13.24
N VAL A 203 -1.02 3.33 -14.26
CA VAL A 203 -1.44 3.60 -15.65
C VAL A 203 -2.17 2.39 -16.23
N ARG A 204 -2.93 2.62 -17.30
CA ARG A 204 -3.58 1.58 -18.10
C ARG A 204 -3.12 1.68 -19.57
N ASP A 205 -3.02 0.55 -20.27
CA ASP A 205 -2.76 0.51 -21.71
C ASP A 205 -4.05 0.58 -22.56
N SER A 206 -3.95 0.34 -23.87
CA SER A 206 -5.08 0.32 -24.81
C SER A 206 -6.01 -0.90 -24.62
N ASP A 207 -5.48 -1.97 -24.05
CA ASP A 207 -6.09 -3.30 -24.04
C ASP A 207 -6.77 -3.58 -22.70
N GLY A 208 -6.45 -2.76 -21.69
CA GLY A 208 -7.08 -2.74 -20.38
C GLY A 208 -6.15 -3.11 -19.22
N HIS A 209 -4.90 -3.50 -19.48
CA HIS A 209 -3.98 -3.95 -18.44
C HIS A 209 -3.50 -2.78 -17.57
N ILE A 210 -3.46 -3.01 -16.26
CA ILE A 210 -2.98 -2.04 -15.27
C ILE A 210 -1.49 -2.29 -15.00
N TYR A 211 -0.72 -1.20 -14.96
CA TYR A 211 0.69 -1.20 -14.58
C TYR A 211 0.95 -0.13 -13.50
N ALA A 212 1.87 -0.41 -12.58
CA ALA A 212 2.56 0.63 -11.82
C ALA A 212 3.79 1.09 -12.62
N GLU A 213 3.94 2.39 -12.83
CA GLU A 213 5.17 3.01 -13.33
C GLU A 213 6.00 3.51 -12.14
N TYR A 214 7.22 2.98 -12.03
CA TYR A 214 8.27 3.49 -11.15
C TYR A 214 9.34 4.24 -11.95
N GLU A 215 9.79 5.41 -11.48
CA GLU A 215 10.89 6.15 -12.12
C GLU A 215 12.23 5.81 -11.46
N LEU A 216 13.13 5.15 -12.22
CA LEU A 216 14.44 4.73 -11.72
C LEU A 216 15.34 5.93 -11.37
N LYS A 217 15.81 5.97 -10.12
CA LYS A 217 16.67 7.04 -9.61
C LYS A 217 18.16 6.78 -9.93
N GLY A 218 19.02 7.75 -9.60
CA GLY A 218 20.46 7.65 -9.84
C GLY A 218 21.11 6.51 -9.06
N GLY A 219 21.72 5.55 -9.76
CA GLY A 219 22.39 4.38 -9.15
C GLY A 219 21.47 3.22 -8.77
N GLU A 220 20.17 3.29 -9.09
CA GLU A 220 19.23 2.19 -8.89
C GLU A 220 19.31 1.15 -10.03
N ALA A 221 19.05 -0.12 -9.71
CA ALA A 221 19.05 -1.23 -10.65
C ALA A 221 17.69 -1.95 -10.67
N LEU A 222 17.26 -2.43 -11.84
CA LEU A 222 15.97 -3.13 -12.05
C LEU A 222 15.77 -4.30 -11.07
N TYR A 223 16.84 -5.04 -10.76
CA TYR A 223 16.84 -6.18 -9.84
C TYR A 223 16.41 -5.79 -8.41
N SER A 224 17.11 -4.84 -7.79
CA SER A 224 16.93 -4.50 -6.36
C SER A 224 15.90 -3.39 -6.13
N ALA A 225 15.95 -2.31 -6.92
CA ALA A 225 15.10 -1.14 -6.73
C ALA A 225 13.68 -1.33 -7.26
N VAL A 226 13.45 -2.30 -8.15
CA VAL A 226 12.14 -2.57 -8.76
C VAL A 226 11.63 -3.96 -8.40
N VAL A 227 12.31 -5.04 -8.82
CA VAL A 227 11.78 -6.40 -8.67
C VAL A 227 11.69 -6.82 -7.20
N ILE A 228 12.80 -6.87 -6.46
CA ILE A 228 12.77 -7.23 -5.03
C ILE A 228 11.86 -6.26 -4.27
N ARG A 229 11.99 -4.96 -4.53
CA ARG A 229 11.27 -3.91 -3.80
C ARG A 229 9.75 -3.99 -3.95
N PHE A 230 9.22 -4.06 -5.17
CA PHE A 230 7.79 -3.89 -5.43
C PHE A 230 7.04 -5.19 -5.70
N THR A 231 7.72 -6.29 -6.04
CA THR A 231 7.09 -7.61 -6.26
C THR A 231 7.23 -8.55 -5.06
N GLY A 232 8.03 -8.17 -4.05
CA GLY A 232 8.28 -8.98 -2.85
C GLY A 232 9.09 -10.27 -3.10
N ARG A 233 9.55 -10.52 -4.34
CA ARG A 233 10.32 -11.72 -4.70
C ARG A 233 11.74 -11.64 -4.15
N ILE A 234 12.18 -12.71 -3.49
CA ILE A 234 13.50 -12.82 -2.87
C ILE A 234 14.31 -14.04 -3.33
N GLU A 235 13.67 -15.05 -3.92
CA GLU A 235 14.37 -16.23 -4.43
C GLU A 235 15.03 -15.93 -5.78
N PRO A 236 16.31 -16.31 -6.01
CA PRO A 236 17.07 -15.86 -7.18
C PRO A 236 16.42 -16.18 -8.54
N ASP A 237 15.92 -17.40 -8.73
CA ASP A 237 15.30 -17.82 -10.00
C ASP A 237 14.00 -17.05 -10.27
N ASP A 238 13.25 -16.77 -9.21
CA ASP A 238 11.96 -16.09 -9.23
C ASP A 238 12.15 -14.57 -9.50
N VAL A 239 13.19 -13.98 -8.92
CA VAL A 239 13.65 -12.62 -9.23
C VAL A 239 14.18 -12.52 -10.67
N ASN A 240 14.98 -13.49 -11.13
CA ASN A 240 15.51 -13.50 -12.51
C ASN A 240 14.39 -13.63 -13.54
N SER A 241 13.43 -14.54 -13.32
CA SER A 241 12.22 -14.70 -14.14
C SER A 241 11.40 -13.41 -14.22
N MET A 242 11.23 -12.71 -13.09
CA MET A 242 10.56 -11.41 -13.04
C MET A 242 11.36 -10.31 -13.74
N VAL A 243 12.69 -10.27 -13.58
CA VAL A 243 13.58 -9.35 -14.31
C VAL A 243 13.40 -9.55 -15.82
N GLU A 244 13.42 -10.78 -16.35
CA GLU A 244 13.13 -11.04 -17.76
C GLU A 244 11.73 -10.60 -18.19
N LYS A 245 10.70 -10.82 -17.35
CA LYS A 245 9.33 -10.38 -17.62
C LYS A 245 9.26 -8.86 -17.76
N LEU A 246 9.87 -8.11 -16.84
CA LEU A 246 9.91 -6.64 -16.90
C LEU A 246 10.75 -6.14 -18.08
N ILE A 247 11.85 -6.79 -18.42
CA ILE A 247 12.69 -6.45 -19.60
C ILE A 247 11.85 -6.50 -20.87
N ARG A 248 11.10 -7.59 -21.08
CA ARG A 248 10.21 -7.78 -22.25
C ARG A 248 9.10 -6.72 -22.28
N ILE A 249 8.42 -6.48 -21.17
CA ILE A 249 7.29 -5.53 -21.06
C ILE A 249 7.75 -4.08 -21.28
N ASN A 250 8.96 -3.72 -20.85
CA ASN A 250 9.50 -2.36 -20.98
C ASN A 250 10.36 -2.15 -22.23
N ASN A 251 10.47 -3.15 -23.12
CA ASN A 251 11.32 -3.13 -24.32
C ASN A 251 12.80 -2.76 -24.03
N ILE A 252 13.32 -3.20 -22.88
CA ILE A 252 14.69 -2.91 -22.44
C ILE A 252 15.67 -3.80 -23.21
N SER A 253 16.63 -3.21 -23.91
CA SER A 253 17.63 -3.97 -24.70
C SER A 253 18.78 -4.53 -23.86
N ASP A 254 19.20 -3.80 -22.82
CA ASP A 254 20.19 -4.25 -21.82
C ASP A 254 19.81 -3.70 -20.43
N PRO A 255 19.66 -4.55 -19.40
CA PRO A 255 19.35 -4.12 -18.05
C PRO A 255 20.45 -3.31 -17.36
N ARG A 256 21.71 -3.42 -17.83
CA ARG A 256 22.87 -2.75 -17.21
C ARG A 256 23.07 -1.31 -17.68
N SER A 257 22.36 -0.88 -18.71
CA SER A 257 22.44 0.48 -19.30
C SER A 257 21.12 1.25 -19.27
N ILE A 258 20.15 0.83 -18.45
CA ILE A 258 18.93 1.58 -18.16
C ILE A 258 19.30 2.96 -17.60
N ARG A 259 18.68 4.02 -18.13
CA ARG A 259 19.00 5.41 -17.76
C ARG A 259 18.18 5.85 -16.54
N THR A 260 18.77 6.67 -15.67
CA THR A 260 18.01 7.43 -14.66
C THR A 260 16.89 8.24 -15.30
N GLY A 261 15.71 8.29 -14.66
CA GLY A 261 14.49 8.86 -15.23
C GLY A 261 13.74 7.91 -16.18
N THR A 262 14.23 6.68 -16.40
CA THR A 262 13.46 5.66 -17.14
C THR A 262 12.32 5.16 -16.28
N LYS A 263 11.09 5.30 -16.79
CA LYS A 263 9.90 4.69 -16.20
C LYS A 263 9.87 3.19 -16.48
N ILE A 264 9.70 2.40 -15.42
CA ILE A 264 9.56 0.94 -15.47
C ILE A 264 8.12 0.59 -15.12
N LYS A 265 7.40 0.02 -16.09
CA LYS A 265 6.10 -0.61 -15.91
C LYS A 265 6.26 -1.97 -15.24
N ILE A 266 5.57 -2.14 -14.13
CA ILE A 266 5.39 -3.39 -13.38
C ILE A 266 3.92 -3.77 -13.54
N PRO A 267 3.55 -4.96 -14.03
CA PRO A 267 2.15 -5.36 -14.10
C PRO A 267 1.53 -5.37 -12.70
N PHE A 268 0.30 -4.88 -12.56
CA PHE A 268 -0.32 -4.74 -11.25
C PHE A 268 -0.40 -6.07 -10.49
N ASN A 269 -0.69 -7.16 -11.21
CA ASN A 269 -0.77 -8.52 -10.69
C ASN A 269 0.59 -9.15 -10.31
N ASP A 270 1.71 -8.45 -10.53
CA ASP A 270 3.04 -8.84 -10.06
C ASP A 270 3.51 -8.03 -8.83
N LEU A 271 2.77 -7.01 -8.39
CA LEU A 271 3.09 -6.23 -7.18
C LEU A 271 2.86 -7.06 -5.90
N SER A 272 3.57 -6.75 -4.82
CA SER A 272 3.13 -7.18 -3.48
C SER A 272 1.92 -6.37 -3.02
N ASP A 273 1.12 -6.96 -2.12
CA ASP A 273 -0.11 -6.34 -1.64
C ASP A 273 0.14 -5.02 -0.87
N ASP A 274 1.35 -4.80 -0.33
CA ASP A 274 1.79 -3.53 0.30
C ASP A 274 1.83 -2.34 -0.67
N PHE A 275 2.12 -2.61 -1.95
CA PHE A 275 2.24 -1.60 -3.02
C PHE A 275 1.01 -1.53 -3.92
N ALA A 276 0.19 -2.59 -3.94
CA ALA A 276 -1.12 -2.58 -4.60
C ALA A 276 -2.19 -1.82 -3.79
N ASN A 277 -2.06 -1.78 -2.46
CA ASN A 277 -2.92 -0.97 -1.60
C ASN A 277 -2.59 0.54 -1.70
N SER A 278 -3.46 1.38 -1.12
CA SER A 278 -3.55 2.84 -1.31
C SER A 278 -2.46 3.69 -0.63
N GLY A 279 -1.19 3.33 -0.81
CA GLY A 279 -0.06 4.18 -0.38
C GLY A 279 0.15 4.28 1.13
N GLN A 280 -0.68 3.57 1.90
CA GLN A 280 -0.48 3.19 3.29
C GLN A 280 0.09 1.76 3.30
N PRO A 281 1.42 1.55 3.13
CA PRO A 281 2.01 0.30 3.60
C PRO A 281 1.70 0.18 5.09
N ASP A 282 1.42 -1.02 5.59
CA ASP A 282 0.84 -1.22 6.93
C ASP A 282 1.58 -0.40 8.00
N ARG A 283 0.93 0.68 8.45
CA ARG A 283 1.47 1.58 9.49
C ARG A 283 1.38 0.99 10.89
N THR A 284 1.24 -0.33 10.98
CA THR A 284 1.36 -1.14 12.19
C THR A 284 2.64 -1.99 12.26
N VAL A 285 3.49 -2.00 11.22
CA VAL A 285 4.95 -1.98 11.47
C VAL A 285 5.34 -0.57 11.90
N THR A 286 4.82 -0.17 13.06
CA THR A 286 5.34 1.00 13.77
C THR A 286 6.72 0.61 14.29
N VAL A 287 7.76 0.83 13.47
CA VAL A 287 9.09 1.12 14.02
C VAL A 287 8.93 2.43 14.78
N THR A 288 8.55 2.30 16.06
CA THR A 288 8.55 3.40 17.00
C THR A 288 9.96 3.95 16.99
N ARG A 289 10.13 5.15 16.43
CA ARG A 289 11.32 5.98 16.66
C ARG A 289 11.25 6.57 18.07
N ASP A 290 11.02 5.68 19.02
CA ASP A 290 11.24 5.89 20.42
C ASP A 290 12.72 6.25 20.56
N LYS A 291 13.03 7.38 21.21
CA LYS A 291 14.43 7.81 21.39
C LYS A 291 15.06 7.10 22.58
N THR A 292 14.80 5.80 22.70
CA THR A 292 15.47 4.87 23.58
C THR A 292 16.64 4.26 22.80
N SER A 293 17.83 4.24 23.40
CA SER A 293 19.06 3.86 22.70
C SER A 293 19.16 2.34 22.49
N SER A 294 18.60 1.86 21.38
CA SER A 294 18.75 0.49 20.88
C SER A 294 19.73 0.45 19.70
N GLY A 295 20.65 -0.51 19.71
CA GLY A 295 21.70 -0.63 18.70
C GLY A 295 21.16 -1.13 17.35
N ILE A 296 21.82 -0.76 16.26
CA ILE A 296 21.53 -1.34 14.94
C ILE A 296 22.01 -2.80 14.97
N TYR A 297 21.11 -3.76 14.78
CA TYR A 297 21.49 -5.16 14.62
C TYR A 297 21.76 -5.44 13.14
N VAL A 298 22.88 -6.11 12.85
CA VAL A 298 23.24 -6.52 11.48
C VAL A 298 23.66 -7.97 11.50
N ILE A 299 23.19 -8.75 10.54
CA ILE A 299 23.68 -10.11 10.27
C ILE A 299 24.53 -10.03 9.00
N LEU A 300 25.77 -10.52 9.05
CA LEU A 300 26.62 -10.67 7.87
C LEU A 300 26.83 -12.15 7.56
N ASP A 301 26.79 -12.45 6.26
CA ASP A 301 26.98 -13.79 5.70
C ASP A 301 28.11 -13.73 4.64
N ALA A 302 29.02 -14.69 4.67
CA ALA A 302 30.18 -14.76 3.78
C ALA A 302 29.96 -15.61 2.51
N GLY A 303 28.73 -16.09 2.28
CA GLY A 303 28.35 -16.92 1.13
C GLY A 303 28.89 -18.36 1.20
N HIS A 304 30.17 -18.53 0.90
CA HIS A 304 30.83 -19.82 0.74
C HIS A 304 31.56 -20.28 2.03
N GLY A 305 32.49 -21.24 1.92
CA GLY A 305 33.37 -21.76 2.99
C GLY A 305 33.50 -23.29 3.05
N GLY A 306 34.52 -23.77 3.73
CA GLY A 306 34.70 -25.19 4.11
C GLY A 306 35.07 -26.08 2.93
N SER A 307 34.17 -26.99 2.55
CA SER A 307 34.34 -27.78 1.32
C SER A 307 34.08 -26.98 0.04
N ASP A 308 33.42 -25.83 0.15
CA ASP A 308 32.92 -25.02 -0.95
C ASP A 308 33.67 -23.68 -1.04
N PRO A 309 34.71 -23.59 -1.88
CA PRO A 309 35.56 -22.39 -1.98
C PRO A 309 34.96 -21.26 -2.83
N GLY A 310 33.76 -21.43 -3.38
CA GLY A 310 33.22 -20.54 -4.42
C GLY A 310 34.11 -20.52 -5.67
N THR A 311 34.30 -19.33 -6.26
CA THR A 311 35.15 -19.13 -7.44
C THR A 311 36.63 -19.33 -7.12
N ILE A 312 37.34 -20.10 -7.96
CA ILE A 312 38.79 -20.30 -7.84
C ILE A 312 39.53 -19.61 -8.99
N VAL A 313 40.49 -18.73 -8.69
CA VAL A 313 41.33 -18.03 -9.67
C VAL A 313 42.81 -18.23 -9.33
N GLY A 314 43.48 -19.12 -10.07
CA GLY A 314 44.87 -19.48 -9.81
C GLY A 314 45.01 -20.21 -8.47
N ASN A 315 45.65 -19.57 -7.50
CA ASN A 315 45.77 -20.07 -6.13
C ASN A 315 44.80 -19.38 -5.14
N LEU A 316 43.90 -18.51 -5.60
CA LEU A 316 42.94 -17.78 -4.76
C LEU A 316 41.58 -18.45 -4.80
N THR A 317 40.91 -18.53 -3.65
CA THR A 317 39.51 -18.95 -3.49
C THR A 317 38.64 -17.77 -3.04
N GLU A 318 37.35 -17.81 -3.34
CA GLU A 318 36.42 -16.69 -3.09
C GLU A 318 36.05 -16.57 -1.61
N ASP A 319 35.83 -17.71 -0.95
CA ASP A 319 35.47 -17.84 0.47
C ASP A 319 36.40 -17.06 1.43
N GLU A 320 37.71 -17.19 1.23
CA GLU A 320 38.75 -16.48 1.98
C GLU A 320 38.58 -14.96 1.97
N TYR A 321 38.41 -14.39 0.77
CA TYR A 321 38.31 -12.94 0.60
C TYR A 321 36.92 -12.44 1.00
N ALA A 322 35.86 -13.22 0.76
CA ALA A 322 34.51 -12.91 1.22
C ALA A 322 34.44 -12.87 2.76
N TYR A 323 35.06 -13.84 3.44
CA TYR A 323 35.10 -13.89 4.90
C TYR A 323 35.93 -12.74 5.49
N ASP A 324 37.13 -12.47 4.98
CA ASP A 324 37.94 -11.33 5.44
C ASP A 324 37.24 -9.97 5.24
N ILE A 325 36.54 -9.77 4.12
CA ILE A 325 35.69 -8.59 3.88
C ILE A 325 34.56 -8.51 4.90
N VAL A 326 33.91 -9.63 5.24
CA VAL A 326 32.88 -9.70 6.28
C VAL A 326 33.43 -9.33 7.66
N ILE A 327 34.62 -9.82 8.05
CA ILE A 327 35.27 -9.47 9.33
C ILE A 327 35.65 -7.98 9.38
N ARG A 328 36.20 -7.40 8.30
CA ARG A 328 36.46 -5.95 8.22
C ARG A 328 35.17 -5.13 8.32
N THR A 329 34.11 -5.57 7.64
CA THR A 329 32.80 -4.91 7.64
C THR A 329 32.15 -4.96 9.03
N LYS A 330 32.24 -6.11 9.72
CA LYS A 330 31.83 -6.27 11.12
C LYS A 330 32.49 -5.23 12.02
N HIS A 331 33.83 -5.11 12.00
CA HIS A 331 34.53 -4.14 12.84
C HIS A 331 34.12 -2.68 12.54
N GLU A 332 33.91 -2.32 11.27
CA GLU A 332 33.50 -0.96 10.90
C GLU A 332 32.05 -0.63 11.22
N LEU A 333 31.16 -1.62 11.31
CA LEU A 333 29.80 -1.47 11.79
C LEU A 333 29.74 -1.41 13.32
N GLU A 334 30.51 -2.25 14.02
CA GLU A 334 30.57 -2.25 15.49
C GLU A 334 31.23 -0.97 16.04
N ARG A 335 32.25 -0.42 15.34
CA ARG A 335 32.78 0.93 15.59
C ARG A 335 31.75 2.05 15.46
N LYS A 336 30.68 1.84 14.69
CA LYS A 336 29.56 2.79 14.47
C LYS A 336 28.37 2.51 15.40
N GLY A 337 28.51 1.60 16.38
CA GLY A 337 27.49 1.30 17.38
C GLY A 337 26.47 0.24 16.95
N ALA A 338 26.72 -0.50 15.87
CA ALA A 338 25.95 -1.69 15.53
C ALA A 338 26.36 -2.90 16.41
N LYS A 339 25.46 -3.88 16.56
CA LYS A 339 25.78 -5.22 17.06
C LYS A 339 25.76 -6.17 15.87
N VAL A 340 26.90 -6.79 15.55
CA VAL A 340 27.04 -7.58 14.32
C VAL A 340 27.16 -9.08 14.63
N PHE A 341 26.15 -9.83 14.18
CA PHE A 341 26.18 -11.28 14.15
C PHE A 341 26.79 -11.78 12.83
N LEU A 342 27.45 -12.93 12.88
CA LEU A 342 27.96 -13.63 11.70
C LEU A 342 27.23 -14.96 11.56
N THR A 343 26.87 -15.35 10.34
CA THR A 343 26.36 -16.73 10.09
C THR A 343 27.49 -17.76 10.05
N VAL A 344 28.69 -17.36 9.61
CA VAL A 344 29.90 -18.20 9.50
C VAL A 344 30.92 -17.82 10.58
N SER A 345 31.74 -18.77 11.01
CA SER A 345 33.10 -18.46 11.46
C SER A 345 34.11 -19.55 11.13
N ASP A 346 35.29 -19.12 10.68
CA ASP A 346 36.52 -19.92 10.74
C ASP A 346 36.93 -20.09 12.22
N SER A 347 37.54 -21.22 12.54
CA SER A 347 38.13 -21.55 13.84
C SER A 347 39.63 -21.22 13.94
N ASN A 348 40.32 -20.94 12.82
CA ASN A 348 41.77 -20.68 12.81
C ASN A 348 42.18 -19.22 13.08
N ASP A 349 41.38 -18.22 12.72
CA ASP A 349 41.82 -16.80 12.69
C ASP A 349 41.30 -15.91 13.83
N GLY A 350 40.49 -16.45 14.73
CA GLY A 350 39.95 -15.73 15.88
C GLY A 350 39.04 -14.55 15.53
N MET A 351 38.44 -14.52 14.34
CA MET A 351 37.66 -13.39 13.80
C MET A 351 38.46 -12.09 13.66
N THR A 352 39.71 -12.17 13.17
CA THR A 352 40.57 -11.00 12.96
C THR A 352 40.91 -10.77 11.47
N PRO A 353 40.96 -9.51 10.97
CA PRO A 353 41.31 -9.24 9.58
C PRO A 353 42.72 -9.69 9.22
N ARG A 354 42.84 -10.44 8.12
CA ARG A 354 44.08 -11.04 7.63
C ARG A 354 44.89 -9.97 6.88
N ASN A 355 45.98 -9.47 7.45
CA ASN A 355 46.75 -8.35 6.87
C ASN A 355 47.91 -8.79 5.95
N ASN A 356 47.76 -9.95 5.29
CA ASN A 356 48.71 -10.48 4.33
C ASN A 356 48.40 -9.98 2.91
N SER A 357 49.40 -9.94 2.01
CA SER A 357 49.16 -9.61 0.59
C SER A 357 48.38 -10.68 -0.18
N HIS A 358 48.37 -11.91 0.34
CA HIS A 358 47.56 -13.03 -0.12
C HIS A 358 47.02 -13.77 1.11
N LEU A 359 45.76 -14.19 1.04
CA LEU A 359 45.15 -15.04 2.06
C LEU A 359 45.62 -16.50 1.91
N ILE A 360 45.46 -17.30 2.96
CA ILE A 360 45.90 -18.71 3.00
C ILE A 360 44.65 -19.57 3.06
N ASN A 361 44.34 -20.22 1.95
CA ASN A 361 43.09 -20.97 1.76
C ASN A 361 42.90 -22.05 2.84
N GLY A 362 41.93 -21.82 3.73
CA GLY A 362 41.45 -22.76 4.73
C GLY A 362 40.40 -23.73 4.19
N ARG A 363 39.79 -24.46 5.13
CA ARG A 363 38.55 -25.27 5.01
C ARG A 363 37.90 -25.45 6.40
N GLN A 364 38.07 -24.48 7.29
CA GLN A 364 37.76 -24.60 8.73
C GLN A 364 36.53 -23.77 9.14
N GLU A 365 35.76 -23.34 8.14
CA GLU A 365 34.59 -22.50 8.23
C GLU A 365 33.38 -23.33 8.68
N SER A 366 32.67 -22.82 9.68
CA SER A 366 31.52 -23.44 10.30
C SER A 366 30.36 -22.47 10.39
N LEU A 367 29.13 -22.97 10.22
CA LEU A 367 27.95 -22.19 10.55
C LEU A 367 27.83 -22.05 12.07
N ASN A 368 27.49 -20.85 12.52
CA ASN A 368 27.29 -20.48 13.92
C ASN A 368 25.93 -20.97 14.47
N THR A 369 25.45 -22.11 13.98
CA THR A 369 24.32 -22.85 14.56
C THR A 369 24.68 -23.41 15.93
N ASN A 370 23.67 -23.92 16.65
CA ASN A 370 23.87 -24.65 17.91
C ASN A 370 23.29 -26.07 17.82
N PRO A 371 24.11 -27.13 17.74
CA PRO A 371 25.58 -27.12 17.67
C PRO A 371 26.11 -26.50 16.37
N ARG A 372 27.38 -26.08 16.38
CA ARG A 372 28.06 -25.59 15.17
C ARG A 372 28.12 -26.69 14.10
N TRP A 373 28.01 -26.29 12.83
CA TRP A 373 28.02 -27.22 11.71
C TRP A 373 29.14 -26.87 10.72
N VAL A 374 30.05 -27.82 10.47
CA VAL A 374 31.18 -27.64 9.54
C VAL A 374 30.66 -27.69 8.10
N ILE A 375 31.05 -26.72 7.27
CA ILE A 375 30.52 -26.59 5.92
C ILE A 375 31.11 -27.69 5.02
N ASN A 376 30.34 -28.75 4.76
CA ASN A 376 30.77 -29.91 3.97
C ASN A 376 29.87 -30.28 2.76
N ASP A 377 28.67 -29.69 2.66
CA ASP A 377 27.83 -29.64 1.46
C ASP A 377 27.23 -28.22 1.34
N SER A 378 27.44 -27.56 0.21
CA SER A 378 27.05 -26.16 0.01
C SER A 378 25.54 -25.95 0.09
N ARG A 379 24.73 -26.89 -0.41
CA ARG A 379 23.26 -26.81 -0.46
C ARG A 379 22.66 -27.00 0.93
N ILE A 380 23.23 -27.91 1.74
CA ILE A 380 22.89 -28.03 3.16
C ILE A 380 23.26 -26.73 3.89
N SER A 381 24.42 -26.15 3.58
CA SER A 381 24.87 -24.90 4.21
C SER A 381 23.92 -23.72 3.95
N VAL A 382 23.46 -23.54 2.70
CA VAL A 382 22.52 -22.46 2.33
C VAL A 382 21.21 -22.61 3.08
N ASN A 383 20.66 -23.82 3.15
CA ASN A 383 19.42 -24.11 3.87
C ASN A 383 19.59 -23.85 5.39
N MET A 384 20.70 -24.29 5.99
CA MET A 384 21.01 -24.03 7.39
C MET A 384 21.28 -22.54 7.70
N ARG A 385 21.79 -21.75 6.76
CA ARG A 385 21.92 -20.28 6.90
C ARG A 385 20.55 -19.61 7.03
N VAL A 386 19.53 -20.05 6.27
CA VAL A 386 18.16 -19.52 6.40
C VAL A 386 17.59 -19.76 7.80
N TYR A 387 17.72 -20.99 8.33
CA TYR A 387 17.29 -21.28 9.71
C TYR A 387 18.10 -20.51 10.77
N LEU A 388 19.41 -20.33 10.55
CA LEU A 388 20.27 -19.57 11.45
C LEU A 388 19.87 -18.08 11.49
N VAL A 389 19.68 -17.45 10.32
CA VAL A 389 19.23 -16.05 10.21
C VAL A 389 17.88 -15.84 10.90
N ASN A 390 16.95 -16.79 10.75
CA ASN A 390 15.64 -16.76 11.41
C ASN A 390 15.67 -17.06 12.94
N SER A 391 16.86 -17.28 13.53
CA SER A 391 17.04 -17.61 14.95
C SER A 391 17.87 -16.60 15.76
N ILE A 392 18.25 -15.48 15.13
CA ILE A 392 19.16 -14.43 15.66
C ILE A 392 18.37 -13.18 16.07
#